data_AF-A0A6V6Y6S6-F1
#
_entry.id   AF-A0A6V6Y6S6-F1
#
_cell.length_a   1.000
_cell.length_b   1.000
_cell.length_c   1.000
_cell.angle_alpha   90.00
_cell.angle_beta   90.00
_cell.angle_gamma   90.00
#
_symmetry.space_group_name_H-M   'P 1'
#
loop_
_entity.id
_entity.type
_entity.pdbx_description
1 polymer ?
#
loop_
_entity_poly.entity_id
_entity_poly.type
_entity_poly.pdbx_seq_one_letter_code
_entity_poly.pdbx_strand_id
1 'polypeptide(L)'
;MGIGPSTKETSLHHFRDPIVELLGEDTDIDFQGVVLVGTPQDNEDKYFVGTRAASWIEGMRTDGVILSADGWGNSHVDFANTWEELGKRGIPTVGVTFQGTQASFVVKNKYMNTLVDINKSEQGIETEVVGENNVDLMDARKAIALLKLKVRKEGRK
;
A
#
# COMPACT_ATOMS: atom_id res chain seq x y z
N MET A 1 -7.41 6.55 -16.42
CA MET A 1 -6.10 6.84 -15.82
C MET A 1 -5.54 5.50 -15.37
N GLY A 2 -4.40 5.08 -15.92
CA GLY A 2 -3.85 3.73 -15.80
C GLY A 2 -2.50 3.70 -15.09
N ILE A 3 -1.79 2.58 -15.20
CA ILE A 3 -0.40 2.45 -14.74
C ILE A 3 0.50 3.19 -15.71
N GLY A 4 1.11 4.29 -15.26
CA GLY A 4 2.06 5.07 -16.04
C GLY A 4 3.50 4.54 -15.90
N PRO A 5 4.40 4.85 -16.85
CA PRO A 5 5.76 4.31 -16.87
C PRO A 5 6.53 4.53 -15.56
N SER A 6 6.37 5.67 -14.88
CA SER A 6 7.15 5.94 -13.66
C SER A 6 6.68 5.21 -12.43
N THR A 7 5.41 4.82 -12.39
CA THR A 7 4.82 4.02 -11.31
C THR A 7 4.75 2.53 -11.63
N LYS A 8 5.27 2.16 -12.82
CA LYS A 8 5.24 0.78 -13.28
C LYS A 8 6.41 0.03 -12.67
N GLU A 9 6.08 -0.93 -11.82
CA GLU A 9 7.06 -1.87 -11.33
C GLU A 9 7.52 -2.84 -12.43
N THR A 10 8.82 -3.10 -12.44
CA THR A 10 9.42 -4.09 -13.36
C THR A 10 9.37 -5.45 -12.71
N SER A 11 9.41 -6.53 -13.50
CA SER A 11 9.51 -7.88 -12.93
C SER A 11 10.70 -8.01 -11.99
N LEU A 12 11.82 -7.33 -12.30
CA LEU A 12 13.00 -7.29 -11.44
C LEU A 12 12.69 -6.63 -10.08
N HIS A 13 11.90 -5.55 -10.06
CA HIS A 13 11.49 -4.90 -8.83
C HIS A 13 10.61 -5.81 -7.98
N HIS A 14 9.62 -6.50 -8.57
CA HIS A 14 8.83 -7.48 -7.82
C HIS A 14 9.66 -8.63 -7.23
N PHE A 15 10.74 -9.07 -7.90
CA PHE A 15 11.67 -10.07 -7.36
C PHE A 15 12.61 -9.50 -6.29
N ARG A 16 12.74 -8.18 -6.20
CA ARG A 16 13.62 -7.44 -5.29
C ARG A 16 12.83 -6.36 -4.58
N ASP A 17 11.64 -6.72 -4.11
CA ASP A 17 10.74 -5.76 -3.50
C ASP A 17 11.35 -5.28 -2.16
N PRO A 18 11.64 -3.97 -2.02
CA PRO A 18 12.34 -3.46 -0.84
C PRO A 18 11.49 -3.54 0.43
N ILE A 19 10.16 -3.58 0.33
CA ILE A 19 9.27 -3.77 1.48
C ILE A 19 9.41 -5.21 1.98
N VAL A 20 9.33 -6.18 1.06
CA VAL A 20 9.44 -7.60 1.41
C VAL A 20 10.84 -7.94 1.93
N GLU A 21 11.89 -7.41 1.29
CA GLU A 21 13.29 -7.60 1.73
C GLU A 21 13.47 -7.11 3.17
N LEU A 22 13.08 -5.85 3.46
CA LEU A 22 13.26 -5.28 4.79
C LEU A 22 12.37 -5.93 5.85
N LEU A 23 11.13 -6.32 5.52
CA LEU A 23 10.28 -7.07 6.45
C LEU A 23 10.87 -8.45 6.78
N GLY A 24 11.52 -9.12 5.81
CA GLY A 24 12.18 -10.40 6.03
C GLY A 24 13.46 -10.30 6.87
N GLU A 25 14.11 -9.13 6.89
CA GLU A 25 15.31 -8.87 7.70
C GLU A 25 15.01 -8.29 9.09
N ASP A 26 13.80 -7.77 9.32
CA ASP A 26 13.46 -7.05 10.55
C ASP A 26 13.21 -8.00 11.73
N THR A 27 14.10 -7.96 12.72
CA THR A 27 14.04 -8.85 13.90
C THR A 27 12.91 -8.52 14.89
N ASP A 28 12.25 -7.36 14.76
CA ASP A 28 11.13 -7.00 15.61
C ASP A 28 9.77 -7.39 15.00
N ILE A 29 9.74 -7.87 13.76
CA ILE A 29 8.50 -8.19 13.03
C ILE A 29 8.49 -9.68 12.68
N ASP A 30 7.41 -10.36 13.06
CA ASP A 30 7.11 -11.69 12.52
C ASP A 30 6.42 -11.53 11.16
N PHE A 31 7.20 -11.60 10.08
CA PHE A 31 6.68 -11.39 8.74
C PHE A 31 5.82 -12.58 8.28
N GLN A 32 4.50 -12.43 8.39
CA GLN A 32 3.53 -13.50 8.09
C GLN A 32 3.40 -13.86 6.61
N GLY A 33 3.62 -12.90 5.70
CA GLY A 33 3.58 -13.14 4.26
C GLY A 33 2.98 -11.99 3.43
N VAL A 34 2.75 -12.29 2.14
CA VAL A 34 2.22 -11.35 1.14
C VAL A 34 0.85 -11.82 0.67
N VAL A 35 -0.12 -10.90 0.64
CA VAL A 35 -1.45 -11.13 0.05
C VAL A 35 -1.58 -10.30 -1.23
N LEU A 36 -1.80 -10.98 -2.36
CA LEU A 36 -2.04 -10.31 -3.64
C LEU A 36 -3.54 -10.04 -3.80
N VAL A 37 -3.88 -8.76 -3.98
CA VAL A 37 -5.25 -8.32 -4.26
C VAL A 37 -5.33 -7.92 -5.71
N GLY A 38 -6.31 -8.45 -6.44
CA GLY A 38 -6.53 -8.05 -7.83
C GLY A 38 -7.04 -6.61 -7.93
N THR A 39 -6.80 -5.97 -9.07
CA THR A 39 -7.31 -4.62 -9.38
C THR A 39 -8.40 -4.72 -10.45
N PRO A 40 -9.64 -5.06 -10.07
CA PRO A 40 -10.74 -5.21 -11.02
C PRO A 40 -11.16 -3.85 -11.58
N GLN A 41 -11.74 -3.87 -12.78
CA GLN A 41 -12.24 -2.66 -13.42
C GLN A 41 -13.59 -2.23 -12.84
N ASP A 42 -14.50 -3.19 -12.64
CA ASP A 42 -15.86 -2.95 -12.19
C ASP A 42 -15.93 -2.60 -10.71
N ASN A 43 -16.78 -1.62 -10.37
CA ASN A 43 -16.85 -1.09 -9.01
C ASN A 43 -17.30 -2.15 -7.99
N GLU A 44 -18.28 -2.99 -8.31
CA GLU A 44 -18.74 -4.05 -7.41
C GLU A 44 -17.60 -5.01 -7.04
N ASP A 45 -16.78 -5.38 -8.02
CA ASP A 45 -15.62 -6.24 -7.81
C ASP A 45 -14.55 -5.55 -6.97
N LYS A 46 -14.37 -4.24 -7.08
CA LYS A 46 -13.42 -3.49 -6.23
C LYS A 46 -13.78 -3.56 -4.74
N TYR A 47 -15.07 -3.43 -4.43
CA TYR A 47 -15.57 -3.60 -3.07
C TYR A 47 -15.47 -5.06 -2.61
N PHE A 48 -15.73 -6.01 -3.52
CA PHE A 48 -15.60 -7.43 -3.23
C PHE A 48 -14.17 -7.82 -2.88
N VAL A 49 -13.17 -7.47 -3.70
CA VAL A 49 -11.77 -7.86 -3.45
C VAL A 49 -11.21 -7.25 -2.17
N GLY A 50 -11.53 -5.98 -1.87
CA GLY A 50 -11.09 -5.32 -0.63
C GLY A 50 -11.69 -5.96 0.62
N THR A 51 -12.98 -6.31 0.57
CA THR A 51 -13.66 -7.03 1.65
C THR A 51 -13.05 -8.42 1.87
N ARG A 52 -12.78 -9.16 0.80
CA ARG A 52 -12.19 -10.50 0.88
C ARG A 52 -10.76 -10.48 1.42
N ALA A 53 -9.94 -9.54 0.97
CA ALA A 53 -8.58 -9.35 1.47
C ALA A 53 -8.57 -9.06 2.98
N ALA A 54 -9.39 -8.12 3.43
CA ALA A 54 -9.49 -7.78 4.85
C ALA A 54 -9.98 -8.94 5.71
N SER A 55 -10.94 -9.75 5.22
CA SER A 55 -11.40 -10.95 5.92
C SER A 55 -10.34 -12.05 6.03
N TRP A 56 -9.45 -12.19 5.04
CA TRP A 56 -8.33 -13.12 5.15
C TRP A 56 -7.30 -12.66 6.18
N ILE A 57 -6.93 -11.37 6.14
CA ILE A 57 -5.96 -10.79 7.06
C ILE A 57 -6.47 -10.86 8.52
N GLU A 58 -7.76 -10.62 8.73
CA GLU A 58 -8.41 -10.81 10.03
C GLU A 58 -8.33 -12.28 10.50
N GLY A 59 -8.61 -13.23 9.60
CA GLY A 59 -8.49 -14.66 9.89
C GLY A 59 -7.05 -15.10 10.20
N MET A 60 -6.06 -14.45 9.61
CA MET A 60 -4.63 -14.63 9.90
C MET A 60 -4.21 -14.01 11.24
N ARG A 61 -5.10 -13.22 11.87
CA ARG A 61 -4.86 -12.53 13.14
C ARG A 61 -3.64 -11.59 13.06
N THR A 62 -3.49 -10.91 11.93
CA THR A 62 -2.38 -10.01 11.65
C THR A 62 -2.46 -8.72 12.49
N ASP A 63 -1.35 -8.34 13.11
CA ASP A 63 -1.29 -7.15 13.98
C ASP A 63 -1.24 -5.83 13.22
N GLY A 64 -0.72 -5.82 11.99
CA GLY A 64 -0.68 -4.64 11.13
C GLY A 64 -0.29 -4.97 9.68
N VAL A 65 -0.63 -4.08 8.75
CA VAL A 65 -0.49 -4.28 7.31
C VAL A 65 0.23 -3.10 6.66
N ILE A 66 1.15 -3.40 5.73
CA ILE A 66 1.55 -2.47 4.68
C ILE A 66 0.70 -2.77 3.46
N LEU A 67 -0.11 -1.81 3.03
CA LEU A 67 -0.94 -1.91 1.84
C LEU A 67 -0.25 -1.13 0.72
N SER A 68 0.30 -1.82 -0.28
CA SER A 68 0.88 -1.17 -1.46
C SER A 68 -0.08 -1.21 -2.65
N ALA A 69 0.00 -0.18 -3.50
CA ALA A 69 -0.67 -0.17 -4.79
C ALA A 69 0.19 0.49 -5.85
N ASP A 70 0.08 -0.04 -7.07
CA ASP A 70 0.73 0.50 -8.25
C ASP A 70 -0.23 1.39 -9.04
N GLY A 71 0.33 2.43 -9.63
CA GLY A 71 -0.41 3.34 -10.51
C GLY A 71 -1.29 4.35 -9.77
N TRP A 72 -2.12 5.06 -10.54
CA TRP A 72 -2.92 6.17 -10.02
C TRP A 72 -4.26 6.33 -10.74
N GLY A 73 -5.23 6.92 -10.05
CA GLY A 73 -6.61 7.08 -10.53
C GLY A 73 -7.55 5.93 -10.12
N ASN A 74 -8.05 5.15 -11.09
CA ASN A 74 -9.15 4.21 -10.88
C ASN A 74 -8.83 3.12 -9.86
N SER A 75 -7.59 2.60 -9.88
CA SER A 75 -7.09 1.56 -8.95
C SER A 75 -7.04 2.02 -7.50
N HIS A 76 -7.14 3.33 -7.24
CA HIS A 76 -7.21 3.82 -5.87
C HIS A 76 -8.57 3.57 -5.20
N VAL A 77 -9.58 3.15 -5.96
CA VAL A 77 -10.91 2.83 -5.40
C VAL A 77 -10.86 1.54 -4.58
N ASP A 78 -10.28 0.48 -5.14
CA ASP A 78 -10.05 -0.79 -4.44
C ASP A 78 -8.99 -0.66 -3.34
N PHE A 79 -7.91 0.13 -3.55
CA PHE A 79 -6.96 0.46 -2.49
C PHE A 79 -7.64 1.14 -1.28
N ALA A 80 -8.43 2.19 -1.54
CA ALA A 80 -9.14 2.90 -0.49
C ALA A 80 -10.16 1.99 0.21
N ASN A 81 -10.89 1.16 -0.54
CA ASN A 81 -11.84 0.23 0.06
C ASN A 81 -11.14 -0.84 0.90
N THR A 82 -10.05 -1.43 0.43
CA THR A 82 -9.26 -2.42 1.19
C THR A 82 -8.80 -1.83 2.52
N TRP A 83 -8.28 -0.60 2.51
CA TRP A 83 -7.89 0.11 3.72
C TRP A 83 -9.10 0.38 4.63
N GLU A 84 -10.26 0.73 4.07
CA GLU A 84 -11.49 0.92 4.85
C GLU A 84 -11.90 -0.36 5.57
N GLU A 85 -11.88 -1.49 4.87
CA GLU A 85 -12.28 -2.80 5.39
C GLU A 85 -11.30 -3.32 6.46
N LEU A 86 -10.00 -3.08 6.28
CA LEU A 86 -8.99 -3.33 7.31
C LEU A 86 -9.22 -2.44 8.55
N GLY A 87 -9.50 -1.16 8.33
CA GLY A 87 -9.77 -0.20 9.39
C GLY A 87 -11.04 -0.50 10.19
N LYS A 88 -12.11 -0.99 9.55
CA LYS A 88 -13.34 -1.46 10.21
C LYS A 88 -13.09 -2.64 11.14
N ARG A 89 -12.10 -3.48 10.82
CA ARG A 89 -11.63 -4.61 11.64
C ARG A 89 -10.55 -4.22 12.65
N GLY A 90 -10.26 -2.92 12.73
CA GLY A 90 -9.28 -2.35 13.64
C GLY A 90 -7.84 -2.74 13.30
N ILE A 91 -7.52 -3.12 12.07
CA ILE A 91 -6.16 -3.52 11.69
C ILE A 91 -5.34 -2.27 11.30
N PRO A 92 -4.27 -1.93 12.06
CA PRO A 92 -3.34 -0.88 11.70
C PRO A 92 -2.83 -1.05 10.27
N THR A 93 -2.98 -0.03 9.45
CA THR A 93 -2.57 -0.08 8.05
C THR A 93 -1.75 1.15 7.68
N VAL A 94 -0.64 0.94 6.99
CA VAL A 94 0.15 2.00 6.33
C VAL A 94 0.04 1.79 4.83
N GLY A 95 -0.40 2.81 4.12
CA GLY A 95 -0.48 2.77 2.67
C GLY A 95 0.83 3.20 2.02
N VAL A 96 1.20 2.56 0.91
CA VAL A 96 2.35 2.92 0.07
C VAL A 96 1.87 2.98 -1.37
N THR A 97 1.78 4.19 -1.93
CA THR A 97 1.35 4.38 -3.33
C THR A 97 1.82 5.74 -3.84
N PHE A 98 1.76 5.93 -5.15
CA PHE A 98 2.00 7.22 -5.77
C PHE A 98 0.81 8.15 -5.54
N GLN A 99 1.05 9.27 -4.86
CA GLN A 99 0.08 10.35 -4.72
C GLN A 99 0.53 11.60 -5.48
N GLY A 100 1.75 12.08 -5.22
CA GLY A 100 2.26 13.33 -5.77
C GLY A 100 1.35 14.54 -5.50
N THR A 101 1.49 15.58 -6.32
CA THR A 101 0.70 16.81 -6.33
C THR A 101 -0.26 16.88 -7.52
N GLN A 102 -0.12 15.99 -8.50
CA GLN A 102 -0.88 16.00 -9.76
C GLN A 102 -2.38 15.97 -9.55
N ALA A 103 -2.86 15.12 -8.64
CA ALA A 103 -4.23 15.19 -8.14
C ALA A 103 -4.47 14.39 -6.86
N SER A 104 -5.59 14.68 -6.21
CA SER A 104 -6.03 13.98 -5.00
C SER A 104 -6.60 12.60 -5.31
N PHE A 105 -6.62 11.72 -4.30
CA PHE A 105 -7.40 10.49 -4.33
C PHE A 105 -8.85 10.77 -4.74
N VAL A 106 -9.36 9.96 -5.67
CA VAL A 106 -10.75 9.99 -6.12
C VAL A 106 -11.72 9.68 -4.98
N VAL A 107 -11.33 8.76 -4.11
CA VAL A 107 -12.07 8.35 -2.92
C VAL A 107 -11.15 8.36 -1.70
N LYS A 108 -11.67 8.83 -0.57
CA LYS A 108 -10.97 8.84 0.73
C LYS A 108 -11.92 8.33 1.79
N ASN A 109 -11.36 7.74 2.83
CA ASN A 109 -12.10 7.37 4.04
C ASN A 109 -11.29 7.74 5.30
N LYS A 110 -11.94 7.67 6.46
CA LYS A 110 -11.35 8.07 7.75
C LYS A 110 -10.15 7.22 8.21
N TYR A 111 -9.96 6.04 7.63
CA TYR A 111 -8.89 5.11 8.00
C TYR A 111 -7.59 5.36 7.23
N MET A 112 -7.67 6.03 6.06
CA MET A 112 -6.54 6.41 5.22
C MET A 112 -5.74 7.59 5.82
N ASN A 113 -5.15 7.38 6.98
CA ASN A 113 -4.53 8.43 7.80
C ASN A 113 -3.00 8.36 7.87
N THR A 114 -2.37 7.39 7.20
CA THR A 114 -0.90 7.24 7.19
C THR A 114 -0.43 6.63 5.89
N LEU A 115 -0.02 7.51 4.99
CA LEU A 115 0.43 7.17 3.65
C LEU A 115 1.92 7.54 3.50
N VAL A 116 2.69 6.64 2.90
CA VAL A 116 4.01 6.94 2.34
C VAL A 116 3.81 7.20 0.86
N ASP A 117 4.00 8.46 0.46
CA ASP A 117 3.99 8.85 -0.95
C ASP A 117 5.32 8.48 -1.59
N ILE A 118 5.25 7.68 -2.66
CA ILE A 118 6.41 7.20 -3.42
C ILE A 118 6.77 8.14 -4.56
N ASN A 119 6.24 9.36 -4.62
CA ASN A 119 6.67 10.33 -5.62
C ASN A 119 8.14 10.77 -5.40
N LYS A 120 8.99 10.56 -6.41
CA LYS A 120 10.36 11.09 -6.52
C LYS A 120 10.48 12.24 -7.51
N SER A 121 9.49 12.44 -8.37
CA SER A 121 9.52 13.56 -9.32
C SER A 121 9.49 14.91 -8.58
N GLU A 122 10.32 15.87 -8.99
CA GLU A 122 10.35 17.22 -8.39
C GLU A 122 9.01 17.95 -8.57
N GLN A 123 8.32 17.69 -9.68
CA GLN A 123 7.04 18.31 -10.01
C GLN A 123 5.86 17.69 -9.26
N GLY A 124 6.03 16.51 -8.66
CA GLY A 124 4.95 15.78 -8.00
C GLY A 124 3.97 15.12 -8.98
N ILE A 125 4.42 14.77 -10.18
CA ILE A 125 3.58 14.21 -11.24
C ILE A 125 4.07 12.83 -11.68
N GLU A 126 3.17 12.07 -12.29
CA GLU A 126 3.56 10.88 -13.03
C GLU A 126 4.38 11.33 -14.25
N THR A 127 5.44 10.58 -14.54
CA THR A 127 6.43 10.93 -15.55
C THR A 127 6.59 9.75 -16.49
N GLU A 128 7.07 9.99 -17.70
CA GLU A 128 7.28 8.91 -18.67
C GLU A 128 8.63 8.20 -18.45
N VAL A 129 9.28 8.43 -17.30
CA VAL A 129 10.56 7.83 -16.95
C VAL A 129 10.33 6.53 -16.20
N VAL A 130 10.63 5.41 -16.86
CA VAL A 130 10.39 4.07 -16.30
C VAL A 130 11.05 3.91 -14.93
N GLY A 131 10.23 3.59 -13.94
CA GLY A 131 10.68 3.26 -12.59
C GLY A 131 11.10 4.43 -11.71
N GLU A 132 10.92 5.69 -12.17
CA GLU A 132 11.30 6.86 -11.38
C GLU A 132 10.57 6.92 -10.03
N ASN A 133 9.30 6.49 -9.98
CA ASN A 133 8.47 6.51 -8.78
C ASN A 133 8.33 5.13 -8.12
N ASN A 134 9.17 4.15 -8.46
CA ASN A 134 9.13 2.84 -7.84
C ASN A 134 9.49 2.89 -6.37
N VAL A 135 8.93 1.98 -5.56
CA VAL A 135 9.26 1.92 -4.13
C VAL A 135 10.76 1.70 -3.98
N ASP A 136 11.41 2.46 -3.09
CA ASP A 136 12.82 2.27 -2.74
C ASP A 136 13.00 1.87 -1.27
N LEU A 137 14.25 1.63 -0.87
CA LEU A 137 14.59 1.28 0.52
C LEU A 137 14.19 2.37 1.52
N MET A 138 14.20 3.64 1.13
CA MET A 138 13.84 4.72 2.04
C MET A 138 12.33 4.75 2.29
N ASP A 139 11.53 4.56 1.25
CA ASP A 139 10.07 4.45 1.36
C ASP A 139 9.67 3.24 2.19
N ALA A 140 10.29 2.09 1.94
CA ALA A 140 10.04 0.87 2.69
C ALA A 140 10.40 1.05 4.18
N ARG A 141 11.55 1.66 4.51
CA ARG A 141 11.93 1.98 5.90
C ARG A 141 10.93 2.90 6.58
N LYS A 142 10.45 3.95 5.88
CA LYS A 142 9.41 4.85 6.40
C LYS A 142 8.13 4.07 6.69
N ALA A 143 7.68 3.23 5.76
CA ALA A 143 6.45 2.47 5.89
C ALA A 143 6.51 1.50 7.10
N ILE A 144 7.60 0.76 7.24
CA ILE A 144 7.84 -0.16 8.36
C ILE A 144 7.88 0.60 9.69
N ALA A 145 8.61 1.73 9.76
CA ALA A 145 8.69 2.54 10.97
C ALA A 145 7.31 3.09 11.39
N LEU A 146 6.53 3.60 10.43
CA LEU A 146 5.16 4.08 10.67
C LEU A 146 4.24 2.97 11.13
N LEU A 147 4.37 1.76 10.57
CA LEU A 147 3.58 0.60 10.97
C LEU A 147 3.90 0.20 12.41
N LYS A 148 5.19 0.08 12.76
CA LYS A 148 5.64 -0.20 14.13
C LYS A 148 5.08 0.83 15.13
N LEU A 149 5.11 2.12 14.79
CA LEU A 149 4.55 3.18 15.63
C LEU A 149 3.03 3.04 15.82
N LYS A 150 2.30 2.68 14.76
CA LYS A 150 0.85 2.45 14.83
C LYS A 150 0.48 1.25 15.70
N VAL A 151 1.11 0.10 15.45
CA VAL A 151 0.88 -1.14 16.19
C VAL A 151 1.12 -0.92 17.69
N ARG A 152 2.23 -0.26 18.05
CA ARG A 152 2.53 0.13 19.45
C ARG A 152 1.48 1.04 20.06
N LYS A 153 0.98 2.04 19.32
CA LYS A 153 -0.04 2.98 19.82
C LYS A 153 -1.37 2.29 20.11
N GLU A 154 -1.70 1.25 19.36
CA GLU A 154 -2.93 0.48 19.55
C GLU A 154 -2.79 -0.65 20.59
N GLY A 155 -1.62 -0.79 21.21
CA GLY A 155 -1.37 -1.80 22.25
C GLY A 155 -1.31 -3.24 21.71
N ARG A 156 -1.15 -3.41 20.40
CA ARG A 156 -0.90 -4.69 19.76
C ARG A 156 0.58 -5.06 19.93
N LYS A 157 0.88 -6.34 20.14
CA LYS A 157 2.23 -6.84 20.44
C LYS A 157 2.82 -7.53 19.23
#